data_AF-A0A558DDR1-F1
#
_entry.id   AF-A0A558DDR1-F1
#
_cell.length_a   1.000
_cell.length_b   1.000
_cell.length_c   1.000
_cell.angle_alpha   90.00
_cell.angle_beta   90.00
_cell.angle_gamma   90.00
#
_symmetry.space_group_name_H-M   'P 1'
#
loop_
_entity.id
_entity.type
_entity.pdbx_description
1 polymer ?
#
loop_
_entity_poly.entity_id
_entity_poly.type
_entity_poly.pdbx_seq_one_letter_code
_entity_poly.pdbx_strand_id
1 'polypeptide(L)'
;KEVWFAPSVREGARRWKDWYRLAIDSGIAPAIAFAKRLRKYLRGILASAIFPLNTSVLEGVNNRIKVIKRMAYGFRDSAYFFLKIKAAFPGKAR
;
A
#
# COMPACT_ATOMS: atom_id res chain seq x y z
N LYS A 1 -10.33 9.87 7.92
CA LYS A 1 -8.87 9.54 7.98
C LYS A 1 -8.51 8.69 9.21
N GLU A 2 -9.47 8.28 10.05
CA GLU A 2 -9.21 7.90 11.46
C GLU A 2 -9.22 6.40 11.78
N VAL A 3 -9.63 5.54 10.83
CA VAL A 3 -9.66 4.08 11.04
C VAL A 3 -8.24 3.48 11.07
N TRP A 4 -7.31 4.07 10.32
CA TRP A 4 -5.97 3.51 10.08
C TRP A 4 -4.90 4.00 11.06
N PHE A 5 -5.14 5.13 11.75
CA PHE A 5 -4.22 5.70 12.73
C PHE A 5 -4.76 5.40 14.14
N ALA A 6 -4.67 4.14 14.55
CA ALA A 6 -4.99 3.77 15.92
C ALA A 6 -3.73 3.96 16.80
N PRO A 7 -3.83 4.60 17.98
CA PRO A 7 -2.70 4.80 18.89
C PRO A 7 -2.18 3.50 19.53
N SER A 8 -2.90 2.38 19.37
CA SER A 8 -2.47 1.06 19.82
C SER A 8 -3.05 -0.06 18.96
N VAL A 9 -2.38 -1.21 18.96
CA VAL A 9 -2.84 -2.43 18.26
C VAL A 9 -4.23 -2.87 18.72
N ARG A 10 -4.53 -2.74 20.03
CA ARG A 10 -5.84 -3.12 20.59
C ARG A 10 -6.96 -2.22 20.06
N GLU A 11 -6.71 -0.93 19.99
CA GLU A 11 -7.67 0.04 19.46
C GLU A 11 -7.86 -0.15 17.94
N GLY A 12 -6.78 -0.43 17.21
CA GLY A 12 -6.85 -0.75 15.79
C GLY A 12 -7.65 -2.03 15.52
N ALA A 13 -7.49 -3.06 16.36
CA ALA A 13 -8.24 -4.31 16.23
C ALA A 13 -9.74 -4.11 16.49
N ARG A 14 -10.13 -3.24 17.44
CA ARG A 14 -11.53 -2.87 17.67
C ARG A 14 -12.14 -2.15 16.47
N ARG A 15 -11.52 -1.05 16.04
CA ARG A 15 -11.98 -0.26 14.89
C ARG A 15 -12.06 -1.10 13.61
N TRP A 16 -11.10 -2.01 13.42
CA TRP A 16 -11.13 -2.97 12.33
C TRP A 16 -12.35 -3.90 12.41
N LYS A 17 -12.67 -4.44 13.59
CA LYS A 17 -13.80 -5.34 13.78
C LYS A 17 -15.13 -4.64 13.50
N ASP A 18 -15.27 -3.40 13.95
CA ASP A 18 -16.48 -2.58 13.73
C ASP A 18 -16.63 -2.22 12.26
N TRP A 19 -15.55 -1.80 11.60
CA TRP A 19 -15.54 -1.52 10.17
C TRP A 19 -15.81 -2.78 9.33
N TYR A 20 -15.23 -3.92 9.71
CA TYR A 20 -15.46 -5.19 9.02
C TYR A 20 -16.93 -5.60 9.10
N ARG A 21 -17.55 -5.45 10.28
CA ARG A 21 -18.98 -5.72 10.46
C ARG A 21 -19.82 -4.80 9.58
N LEU A 22 -19.55 -3.49 9.59
CA LEU A 22 -20.23 -2.53 8.72
C LEU A 22 -20.10 -2.88 7.22
N ALA A 23 -18.91 -3.31 6.79
CA ALA A 23 -18.67 -3.70 5.40
C ALA A 23 -19.46 -4.96 5.00
N ILE A 24 -19.60 -5.93 5.90
CA ILE A 24 -20.44 -7.12 5.68
C ILE A 24 -21.93 -6.76 5.65
N ASP A 25 -22.38 -5.97 6.63
CA ASP A 25 -23.78 -5.58 6.79
C ASP A 25 -24.26 -4.62 5.69
N SER A 26 -23.34 -3.92 5.01
CA SER A 26 -23.66 -3.02 3.90
C SER A 26 -24.28 -3.72 2.68
N GLY A 27 -24.11 -5.03 2.53
CA GLY A 27 -24.58 -5.77 1.36
C GLY A 27 -23.85 -5.43 0.04
N ILE A 28 -22.89 -4.51 0.06
CA ILE A 28 -22.15 -4.07 -1.13
C ILE A 28 -21.12 -5.14 -1.50
N ALA A 29 -21.40 -5.95 -2.53
CA ALA A 29 -20.55 -7.07 -2.92
C ALA A 29 -19.06 -6.70 -3.11
N PRO A 30 -18.70 -5.56 -3.75
CA PRO A 30 -17.31 -5.10 -3.82
C PRO A 30 -16.68 -4.82 -2.44
N ALA A 31 -17.43 -4.21 -1.51
CA ALA A 31 -16.94 -3.87 -0.18
C ALA A 31 -16.73 -5.14 0.66
N ILE A 32 -17.65 -6.10 0.57
CA ILE A 32 -17.55 -7.42 1.22
C ILE A 32 -16.31 -8.16 0.71
N ALA A 33 -16.11 -8.22 -0.61
CA ALA A 33 -14.95 -8.88 -1.21
C ALA A 33 -13.64 -8.22 -0.76
N PHE A 34 -13.61 -6.88 -0.73
CA PHE A 34 -12.47 -6.11 -0.26
C PHE A 34 -12.17 -6.39 1.21
N ALA A 35 -13.17 -6.33 2.09
CA ALA A 35 -13.03 -6.61 3.52
C ALA A 35 -12.51 -8.03 3.78
N LYS A 36 -13.02 -9.04 3.05
CA LYS A 36 -12.56 -10.43 3.13
C LYS A 36 -11.09 -10.58 2.70
N ARG A 37 -10.67 -9.90 1.62
CA ARG A 37 -9.27 -9.91 1.17
C ARG A 37 -8.35 -9.28 2.19
N LEU A 38 -8.78 -8.17 2.77
CA LEU A 38 -7.98 -7.36 3.67
C LEU A 38 -7.77 -8.02 5.04
N ARG A 39 -8.72 -8.87 5.50
CA ARG A 39 -8.58 -9.69 6.71
C ARG A 39 -7.30 -10.54 6.76
N LYS A 40 -6.80 -11.03 5.63
CA LYS A 40 -5.56 -11.84 5.55
C LYS A 40 -4.31 -11.04 5.95
N TYR A 41 -4.34 -9.73 5.73
CA TYR A 41 -3.21 -8.83 5.96
C TYR A 41 -3.31 -8.08 7.30
N LEU A 42 -4.34 -8.37 8.10
CA LEU A 42 -4.66 -7.64 9.32
C LEU A 42 -3.50 -7.56 10.30
N ARG A 43 -2.69 -8.64 10.42
CA ARG A 43 -1.49 -8.63 11.27
C ARG A 43 -0.50 -7.53 10.88
N GLY A 44 -0.22 -7.36 9.59
CA GLY A 44 0.68 -6.32 9.09
C GLY A 44 0.09 -4.91 9.21
N ILE A 45 -1.21 -4.78 8.98
CA ILE A 45 -1.94 -3.50 9.11
C ILE A 45 -1.98 -3.04 10.58
N LEU A 46 -2.17 -3.95 11.52
CA LEU A 46 -2.15 -3.60 12.94
C LEU A 46 -0.72 -3.30 13.41
N ALA A 47 0.31 -3.94 12.83
CA ALA A 47 1.69 -3.63 13.14
C ALA A 47 2.12 -2.23 12.69
N SER A 48 1.52 -1.68 11.62
CA SER A 48 1.78 -0.29 11.20
C SER A 48 1.22 0.77 12.17
N ALA A 49 0.41 0.37 13.14
CA ALA A 49 0.02 1.26 14.25
C ALA A 49 1.16 1.47 15.26
N ILE A 50 2.11 0.53 15.35
CA ILE A 50 3.30 0.63 16.21
C ILE A 50 4.45 1.29 15.46
N PHE A 51 4.60 0.96 14.18
CA PHE A 51 5.62 1.53 13.31
C PHE A 51 4.96 2.47 12.30
N PRO A 52 5.12 3.80 12.42
CA PRO A 52 4.59 4.74 11.44
C PRO A 52 5.33 4.55 10.11
N LEU A 53 4.87 3.59 9.32
CA LEU A 53 5.32 3.37 7.95
C LEU A 53 4.67 4.45 7.09
N ASN A 54 5.46 5.42 6.63
CA ASN A 54 5.00 6.36 5.63
C ASN A 54 5.05 5.70 4.24
N THR A 55 4.01 5.86 3.44
CA THR A 55 4.02 5.42 2.04
C THR A 55 4.63 6.47 1.12
N SER A 56 4.93 7.67 1.61
CA SER A 56 5.36 8.82 0.80
C SER A 56 6.61 8.54 -0.04
N VAL A 57 7.61 7.87 0.53
CA VAL A 57 8.84 7.51 -0.20
C VAL A 57 8.54 6.48 -1.29
N LEU A 58 7.79 5.43 -0.95
CA LEU A 58 7.40 4.38 -1.89
C LEU A 58 6.52 4.92 -3.02
N GLU A 59 5.58 5.81 -2.70
CA GLU A 59 4.74 6.52 -3.66
C GLU A 59 5.58 7.43 -4.58
N GLY A 60 6.55 8.15 -4.02
CA GLY A 60 7.48 8.97 -4.79
C GLY A 60 8.27 8.14 -5.82
N VAL A 61 8.81 7.00 -5.38
CA VAL A 61 9.51 6.05 -6.26
C VAL A 61 8.57 5.53 -7.35
N ASN A 62 7.36 5.08 -6.98
CA ASN A 62 6.37 4.58 -7.93
C ASN A 62 5.96 5.64 -8.97
N ASN A 63 5.78 6.88 -8.56
CA ASN A 63 5.44 7.99 -9.46
C ASN A 63 6.57 8.27 -10.44
N ARG A 64 7.82 8.27 -9.98
CA ARG A 64 8.98 8.47 -10.85
C ARG A 64 9.17 7.31 -11.84
N ILE A 65 8.94 6.06 -11.44
CA ILE A 65 8.92 4.90 -12.35
C ILE A 65 7.81 5.05 -13.40
N LYS A 66 6.60 5.48 -13.00
CA LYS A 66 5.49 5.75 -13.94
C LYS A 66 5.85 6.82 -14.97
N VAL A 67 6.55 7.89 -14.56
CA VAL A 67 7.04 8.94 -15.47
C VAL A 67 8.06 8.36 -16.45
N ILE A 68 9.05 7.59 -16.00
CA ILE A 68 10.04 6.94 -16.88
C ILE A 68 9.35 6.05 -17.91
N LYS A 69 8.37 5.25 -17.48
CA LYS A 69 7.57 4.41 -18.38
C LYS A 69 6.80 5.22 -19.43
N ARG A 70 6.20 6.35 -19.04
CA ARG A 70 5.43 7.23 -19.94
C ARG A 70 6.33 7.94 -20.96
N MET A 71 7.48 8.46 -20.53
CA MET A 71 8.43 9.15 -21.40
C MET A 71 8.99 8.23 -22.50
N ALA A 72 9.08 6.94 -22.24
CA ALA A 72 9.58 5.98 -23.21
C ALA A 72 8.53 5.49 -24.22
N TYR A 73 7.25 5.86 -24.05
CA TYR A 73 6.12 5.32 -24.85
C TYR A 73 6.11 3.79 -24.94
N GLY A 74 6.63 3.12 -23.90
CA GLY A 74 6.80 1.66 -23.85
C GLY A 74 8.24 1.23 -24.11
N PHE A 75 8.80 0.44 -23.18
CA PHE A 75 10.06 -0.25 -23.40
C PHE A 75 9.80 -1.60 -24.07
N ARG A 76 10.56 -1.92 -25.13
CA ARG A 76 10.48 -3.20 -25.83
C ARG A 76 11.07 -4.35 -25.01
N ASP A 77 12.01 -4.02 -24.13
CA ASP A 77 12.70 -4.95 -23.24
C ASP A 77 12.51 -4.54 -21.77
N SER A 78 12.04 -5.48 -20.97
CA SER A 78 11.85 -5.30 -19.53
C SER A 78 13.19 -5.17 -18.80
N ALA A 79 14.25 -5.86 -19.23
CA ALA A 79 15.57 -5.76 -18.62
C ALA A 79 16.14 -4.34 -18.79
N TYR A 80 16.02 -3.77 -19.99
CA TYR A 80 16.38 -2.38 -20.25
C TYR A 80 15.53 -1.39 -19.42
N PHE A 81 14.23 -1.64 -19.24
CA PHE A 81 13.40 -0.82 -18.35
C PHE A 81 13.91 -0.86 -16.90
N PHE A 82 14.23 -2.04 -16.37
CA PHE A 82 14.79 -2.17 -15.03
C PHE A 82 16.16 -1.51 -14.91
N LEU A 83 16.99 -1.52 -15.96
CA LEU A 83 18.24 -0.78 -16.01
C LEU A 83 18.01 0.73 -15.85
N LYS A 84 17.03 1.29 -16.56
CA LYS A 84 16.64 2.71 -16.42
C LYS A 84 16.12 3.04 -15.02
N ILE A 85 15.38 2.12 -14.39
CA ILE A 85 14.94 2.27 -12.99
C ILE A 85 16.17 2.30 -12.06
N LYS A 86 17.08 1.32 -12.17
CA LYS A 86 18.31 1.26 -11.34
C LYS A 86 19.17 2.52 -11.51
N ALA A 87 19.30 3.03 -12.73
CA ALA A 87 20.01 4.27 -13.00
C ALA A 87 19.34 5.50 -12.36
N ALA A 88 18.00 5.53 -12.30
CA ALA A 88 17.24 6.61 -11.66
C ALA A 88 17.26 6.55 -10.12
N PHE A 89 17.56 5.38 -9.55
CA PHE A 89 17.65 5.14 -8.11
C PHE A 89 18.94 4.36 -7.78
N PRO A 90 20.13 4.98 -7.85
CA PRO A 90 21.41 4.30 -7.63
C PRO A 90 21.63 3.80 -6.19
N GLY A 91 20.65 3.98 -5.29
CA GLY A 91 20.79 3.74 -3.86
C GLY A 91 21.65 4.82 -3.19
N LYS A 92 21.67 4.84 -1.85
CA LYS A 92 22.76 5.54 -1.14
C LYS A 92 23.98 4.65 -1.24
N ALA A 93 25.07 5.12 -1.85
CA ALA A 93 26.38 4.55 -1.60
C ALA A 93 26.62 4.71 -0.10
N ARG A 94 26.62 3.57 0.60
CA ARG A 94 26.92 3.53 2.03
C ARG A 94 28.42 3.73 2.22
#